data_AF-A0A960MV25-F1
#
_entry.id   AF-A0A960MV25-F1
#
_cell.length_a   1.000
_cell.length_b   1.000
_cell.length_c   1.000
_cell.angle_alpha   90.00
_cell.angle_beta   90.00
_cell.angle_gamma   90.00
#
_symmetry.space_group_name_H-M   'P 1'
#
loop_
_entity.id
_entity.type
_entity.pdbx_description
1 polymer ?
#
loop_
_entity_poly.entity_id
_entity_poly.type
_entity_poly.pdbx_seq_one_letter_code
_entity_poly.pdbx_strand_id
1 'polypeptide(L)'
;MVRLPVLGRYSPTAPFDCPKSQRILEQGCEALARNLKAKPDAGNEITRSLNALALLASGREEYLPLVLRQVEKAAKFSDPERKTLHSWLYGPVNLLLAEYTLATGDRAFLPDMERITMEIVHGQSAVGSWGHRFVPSGSDGRLGGYGMMNAPGLPLTVSLILARDAGIRNSELDEAIAKSLRMLRFYAGKGSVPYGDHHPWIQTHDDNGKNGIAALMFHLVDDVEAASFFSRMSVASYGAERDTGHTGNFFNLLWAMPGVALSGPHASGAWMKEYGWYYDLARRWDGSFLHQGAPEAKPDKYGGWDATGA
;
A
#
# COMPACT_ATOMS: atom_id res chain seq x y z
N MET A 1 -25.76 -22.20 -19.76
CA MET A 1 -24.62 -21.63 -20.48
C MET A 1 -24.20 -20.35 -19.75
N VAL A 2 -22.98 -20.29 -19.22
CA VAL A 2 -22.48 -19.07 -18.54
C VAL A 2 -21.95 -18.13 -19.62
N ARG A 3 -22.47 -16.89 -19.68
CA ARG A 3 -22.03 -15.87 -20.63
C ARG A 3 -21.12 -14.88 -19.92
N LEU A 4 -19.83 -14.90 -20.25
CA LEU A 4 -18.85 -13.99 -19.66
C LEU A 4 -18.76 -12.68 -20.47
N PRO A 5 -18.77 -11.51 -19.82
CA PRO A 5 -18.54 -10.23 -20.49
C PRO A 5 -17.15 -10.15 -21.13
N VAL A 6 -17.08 -9.77 -22.41
CA VAL A 6 -15.82 -9.55 -23.12
C VAL A 6 -15.33 -8.12 -22.89
N LEU A 7 -14.21 -7.96 -22.19
CA LEU A 7 -13.61 -6.64 -21.89
C LEU A 7 -12.53 -6.17 -22.87
N GLY A 8 -12.20 -6.98 -23.88
CA GLY A 8 -11.15 -6.65 -24.85
C GLY A 8 -9.72 -6.90 -24.31
N ARG A 9 -8.75 -6.18 -24.85
CA ARG A 9 -7.31 -6.32 -24.54
C ARG A 9 -6.81 -5.11 -23.77
N TYR A 10 -5.71 -5.26 -23.03
CA TYR A 10 -5.00 -4.13 -22.44
C TYR A 10 -4.32 -3.31 -23.56
N SER A 11 -4.43 -1.97 -23.49
CA SER A 11 -3.73 -1.06 -24.39
C SER A 11 -2.22 -1.02 -24.11
N PRO A 12 -1.38 -0.54 -25.05
CA PRO A 12 0.06 -0.33 -24.84
C PRO A 12 0.45 0.67 -23.73
N THR A 13 -0.54 1.32 -23.11
CA THR A 13 -0.39 2.31 -22.05
C THR A 13 -1.15 1.93 -20.77
N ALA A 14 -1.74 0.73 -20.71
CA ALA A 14 -2.55 0.30 -19.58
C ALA A 14 -1.81 0.50 -18.22
N PRO A 15 -2.50 0.91 -17.15
CA PRO A 15 -3.95 1.15 -17.07
C PRO A 15 -4.42 2.48 -17.70
N PHE A 16 -3.51 3.36 -18.12
CA PHE A 16 -3.83 4.64 -18.74
C PHE A 16 -4.31 4.46 -20.19
N ASP A 17 -5.29 5.27 -20.61
CA ASP A 17 -5.87 5.24 -21.96
C ASP A 17 -6.26 3.83 -22.44
N CYS A 18 -6.82 3.04 -21.52
CA CYS A 18 -7.13 1.64 -21.72
C CYS A 18 -8.62 1.35 -21.44
N PRO A 19 -9.47 1.17 -22.47
CA PRO A 19 -10.90 0.90 -22.29
C PRO A 19 -11.22 -0.37 -21.50
N LYS A 20 -10.29 -1.34 -21.46
CA LYS A 20 -10.40 -2.52 -20.60
C LYS A 20 -10.19 -2.14 -19.13
N SER A 21 -9.10 -1.45 -18.83
CA SER A 21 -8.77 -1.03 -17.47
C SER A 21 -9.83 -0.09 -16.89
N GLN A 22 -10.37 0.82 -17.70
CA GLN A 22 -11.48 1.69 -17.29
C GLN A 22 -12.72 0.87 -16.87
N ARG A 23 -13.13 -0.10 -17.69
CA ARG A 23 -14.27 -0.97 -17.34
C ARG A 23 -14.01 -1.82 -16.10
N ILE A 24 -12.77 -2.27 -15.91
CA ILE A 24 -12.37 -3.00 -14.69
C ILE A 24 -12.50 -2.10 -13.46
N LEU A 25 -12.01 -0.86 -13.54
CA LEU A 25 -12.11 0.12 -12.46
C LEU A 25 -13.57 0.41 -12.11
N GLU A 26 -14.40 0.70 -13.12
CA GLU A 26 -15.84 0.96 -12.94
C GLU A 26 -16.55 -0.22 -12.24
N GLN A 27 -16.36 -1.44 -12.75
CA GLN A 27 -16.96 -2.65 -12.16
C GLN A 27 -16.42 -2.96 -10.76
N GLY A 28 -15.12 -2.73 -10.54
CA GLY A 28 -14.46 -2.92 -9.26
C GLY A 28 -14.98 -1.95 -8.20
N CYS A 29 -15.10 -0.67 -8.52
CA CYS A 29 -15.69 0.32 -7.63
C CYS A 29 -17.15 0.00 -7.29
N GLU A 30 -17.95 -0.43 -8.26
CA GLU A 30 -19.33 -0.87 -8.00
C GLU A 30 -19.37 -2.10 -7.08
N ALA A 31 -18.48 -3.08 -7.28
CA ALA A 31 -18.38 -4.26 -6.43
C ALA A 31 -17.95 -3.89 -5.00
N LEU A 32 -16.96 -3.02 -4.85
CA LEU A 32 -16.51 -2.48 -3.57
C LEU A 32 -17.65 -1.75 -2.84
N ALA A 33 -18.37 -0.87 -3.53
CA ALA A 33 -19.47 -0.12 -2.95
C ALA A 33 -20.59 -1.07 -2.47
N ARG A 34 -20.94 -2.10 -3.26
CA ARG A 34 -21.89 -3.15 -2.83
C ARG A 34 -21.39 -3.90 -1.59
N ASN A 35 -20.12 -4.33 -1.58
CA ASN A 35 -19.53 -5.10 -0.49
C ASN A 35 -19.46 -4.29 0.81
N LEU A 36 -18.98 -3.04 0.75
CA LEU A 36 -18.91 -2.15 1.91
C LEU A 36 -20.30 -1.79 2.45
N LYS A 37 -21.33 -1.68 1.58
CA LYS A 37 -22.71 -1.47 2.04
C LYS A 37 -23.27 -2.72 2.73
N ALA A 38 -23.03 -3.91 2.18
CA ALA A 38 -23.57 -5.16 2.70
C ALA A 38 -22.83 -5.64 3.97
N LYS A 39 -21.53 -5.40 4.05
CA LYS A 39 -20.64 -5.87 5.11
C LYS A 39 -19.67 -4.76 5.55
N PRO A 40 -20.19 -3.68 6.15
CA PRO A 40 -19.41 -2.47 6.43
C PRO A 40 -18.23 -2.67 7.38
N ASP A 41 -18.28 -3.74 8.18
CA ASP A 41 -17.29 -4.05 9.21
C ASP A 41 -16.45 -5.31 8.88
N ALA A 42 -16.65 -5.93 7.71
CA ALA A 42 -15.90 -7.12 7.34
C ALA A 42 -14.48 -6.80 6.83
N GLY A 43 -13.57 -7.74 7.03
CA GLY A 43 -12.16 -7.58 6.70
C GLY A 43 -11.36 -6.95 7.84
N ASN A 44 -10.03 -7.01 7.72
CA ASN A 44 -9.13 -6.34 8.64
C ASN A 44 -8.90 -4.88 8.20
N GLU A 45 -8.23 -4.08 9.04
CA GLU A 45 -8.03 -2.66 8.76
C GLU A 45 -7.23 -2.38 7.48
N ILE A 46 -6.37 -3.30 7.03
CA ILE A 46 -5.61 -3.15 5.78
C ILE A 46 -6.58 -3.19 4.60
N THR A 47 -7.34 -4.28 4.42
CA THR A 47 -8.24 -4.41 3.27
C THR A 47 -9.36 -3.38 3.31
N ARG A 48 -9.86 -3.04 4.51
CA ARG A 48 -10.88 -2.00 4.68
C ARG A 48 -10.36 -0.62 4.26
N SER A 49 -9.12 -0.28 4.63
CA SER A 49 -8.50 0.99 4.24
C SER A 49 -8.24 1.04 2.74
N LEU A 50 -7.69 -0.02 2.15
CA LEU A 50 -7.43 -0.10 0.70
C LEU A 50 -8.72 -0.03 -0.13
N ASN A 51 -9.77 -0.73 0.28
CA ASN A 51 -11.08 -0.68 -0.37
C ASN A 51 -11.69 0.73 -0.33
N ALA A 52 -11.55 1.44 0.79
CA ALA A 52 -12.00 2.82 0.91
C ALA A 52 -11.16 3.77 0.05
N LEU A 53 -9.83 3.60 0.03
CA LEU A 53 -8.91 4.36 -0.83
C LEU A 53 -9.23 4.18 -2.31
N ALA A 54 -9.52 2.95 -2.77
CA ALA A 54 -9.90 2.70 -4.16
C ALA A 54 -11.21 3.42 -4.55
N LEU A 55 -12.21 3.46 -3.65
CA LEU A 55 -13.43 4.24 -3.87
C LEU A 55 -13.17 5.74 -3.86
N LEU A 56 -12.32 6.24 -2.95
CA LEU A 56 -11.92 7.64 -2.90
C LEU A 56 -11.22 8.06 -4.20
N ALA A 57 -10.25 7.27 -4.65
CA ALA A 57 -9.47 7.50 -5.87
C ALA A 57 -10.31 7.48 -7.15
N SER A 58 -11.51 6.87 -7.13
CA SER A 58 -12.43 6.91 -8.27
C SER A 58 -12.97 8.32 -8.56
N GLY A 59 -12.91 9.24 -7.59
CA GLY A 59 -13.43 10.61 -7.73
C GLY A 59 -14.95 10.71 -7.80
N ARG A 60 -15.69 9.61 -7.57
CA ARG A 60 -17.16 9.60 -7.65
C ARG A 60 -17.81 9.97 -6.33
N GLU A 61 -18.49 11.12 -6.30
CA GLU A 61 -19.16 11.66 -5.11
C GLU A 61 -20.16 10.70 -4.45
N GLU A 62 -20.85 9.86 -5.25
CA GLU A 62 -21.81 8.87 -4.76
C GLU A 62 -21.20 7.83 -3.79
N TYR A 63 -19.88 7.61 -3.85
CA TYR A 63 -19.17 6.69 -2.95
C TYR A 63 -18.68 7.37 -1.68
N LEU A 64 -18.65 8.71 -1.64
CA LEU A 64 -18.11 9.47 -0.52
C LEU A 64 -18.78 9.12 0.83
N PRO A 65 -20.10 8.89 0.94
CA PRO A 65 -20.71 8.47 2.20
C PRO A 65 -20.20 7.10 2.71
N LEU A 66 -19.85 6.19 1.80
CA LEU A 66 -19.26 4.89 2.16
C LEU A 66 -17.81 5.06 2.64
N VAL A 67 -17.04 5.91 1.96
CA VAL A 67 -15.66 6.25 2.34
C VAL A 67 -15.63 6.92 3.72
N LEU A 68 -16.48 7.93 3.94
CA LEU A 68 -16.60 8.64 5.21
C LEU A 68 -16.86 7.68 6.37
N ARG A 69 -17.77 6.70 6.20
CA ARG A 69 -18.01 5.68 7.23
C ARG A 69 -16.77 4.86 7.57
N GLN A 70 -15.91 4.56 6.59
CA GLN A 70 -14.65 3.87 6.85
C GLN A 70 -13.63 4.79 7.54
N VAL A 71 -13.57 6.07 7.17
CA VAL A 71 -12.75 7.11 7.82
C VAL A 71 -13.14 7.31 9.28
N GLU A 72 -14.43 7.43 9.59
CA GLU A 72 -14.93 7.54 10.97
C GLU A 72 -14.50 6.37 11.87
N LYS A 73 -14.37 5.18 11.28
CA LYS A 73 -13.91 3.98 11.99
C LYS A 73 -12.39 3.94 12.10
N ALA A 74 -11.68 4.30 11.03
CA ALA A 74 -10.23 4.43 11.01
C ALA A 74 -9.71 5.47 12.01
N ALA A 75 -10.40 6.61 12.16
CA ALA A 75 -10.09 7.67 13.13
C ALA A 75 -10.09 7.15 14.58
N LYS A 76 -10.96 6.18 14.88
CA LYS A 76 -11.08 5.52 16.20
C LYS A 76 -10.14 4.34 16.36
N PHE A 77 -9.28 4.06 15.38
CA PHE A 77 -8.38 2.92 15.44
C PHE A 77 -7.42 3.04 16.63
N SER A 78 -7.33 1.93 17.35
CA SER A 78 -6.36 1.64 18.39
C SER A 78 -6.03 0.16 18.23
N ASP A 79 -4.76 -0.21 18.41
CA ASP A 79 -4.34 -1.62 18.36
C ASP A 79 -5.28 -2.50 19.23
N PRO A 80 -5.95 -3.51 18.63
CA PRO A 80 -6.89 -4.38 19.34
C PRO A 80 -6.29 -5.11 20.54
N GLU A 81 -4.98 -5.41 20.50
CA GLU A 81 -4.31 -6.13 21.57
C GLU A 81 -3.82 -5.23 22.70
N ARG A 82 -3.76 -3.89 22.49
CA ARG A 82 -3.34 -2.84 23.43
C ARG A 82 -2.05 -3.13 24.21
N LYS A 83 -1.22 -4.07 23.74
CA LYS A 83 -0.03 -4.52 24.45
C LYS A 83 1.26 -4.12 23.75
N THR A 84 1.20 -3.78 22.45
CA THR A 84 2.31 -3.19 21.67
C THR A 84 1.84 -3.01 20.23
N LEU A 85 1.54 -1.77 19.85
CA LEU A 85 0.93 -1.34 18.59
C LEU A 85 1.50 -2.10 17.36
N HIS A 86 0.66 -2.91 16.70
CA HIS A 86 1.03 -3.73 15.53
C HIS A 86 1.24 -2.86 14.28
N SER A 87 2.48 -2.76 13.82
CA SER A 87 2.91 -1.81 12.77
C SER A 87 2.16 -1.95 11.44
N TRP A 88 1.80 -3.17 11.07
CA TRP A 88 1.16 -3.50 9.78
C TRP A 88 -0.19 -2.82 9.56
N LEU A 89 -0.94 -2.52 10.64
CA LEU A 89 -2.28 -1.92 10.54
C LEU A 89 -2.22 -0.40 10.43
N TYR A 90 -1.23 0.22 11.07
CA TYR A 90 -1.12 1.67 11.21
C TYR A 90 -0.87 2.39 9.88
N GLY A 91 -0.04 1.81 9.00
CA GLY A 91 0.27 2.41 7.70
C GLY A 91 -1.00 2.67 6.86
N PRO A 92 -1.78 1.63 6.52
CA PRO A 92 -3.01 1.79 5.75
C PRO A 92 -4.07 2.66 6.42
N VAL A 93 -4.23 2.57 7.76
CA VAL A 93 -5.18 3.40 8.51
C VAL A 93 -4.82 4.88 8.41
N ASN A 94 -3.56 5.24 8.68
CA ASN A 94 -3.13 6.62 8.63
C ASN A 94 -3.12 7.16 7.19
N LEU A 95 -2.81 6.30 6.22
CA LEU A 95 -2.89 6.60 4.79
C LEU A 95 -4.32 6.99 4.38
N LEU A 96 -5.33 6.23 4.80
CA LEU A 96 -6.73 6.55 4.51
C LEU A 96 -7.15 7.91 5.08
N LEU A 97 -6.77 8.21 6.32
CA LEU A 97 -7.11 9.49 6.96
C LEU A 97 -6.45 10.67 6.22
N ALA A 98 -5.18 10.52 5.85
CA ALA A 98 -4.43 11.56 5.15
C ALA A 98 -4.98 11.81 3.74
N GLU A 99 -5.15 10.75 2.94
CA GLU A 99 -5.67 10.83 1.57
C GLU A 99 -7.10 11.39 1.56
N TYR A 100 -7.96 10.97 2.50
CA TYR A 100 -9.31 11.54 2.63
C TYR A 100 -9.27 13.05 2.89
N THR A 101 -8.44 13.47 3.85
CA THR A 101 -8.28 14.89 4.19
C THR A 101 -7.77 15.69 2.99
N LEU A 102 -6.77 15.17 2.28
CA LEU A 102 -6.20 15.81 1.09
C LEU A 102 -7.20 15.92 -0.07
N ALA A 103 -7.94 14.84 -0.34
CA ALA A 103 -8.86 14.78 -1.47
C ALA A 103 -10.15 15.59 -1.26
N THR A 104 -10.62 15.71 -0.02
CA THR A 104 -11.92 16.35 0.30
C THR A 104 -11.80 17.72 0.95
N GLY A 105 -10.64 18.02 1.55
CA GLY A 105 -10.47 19.19 2.40
C GLY A 105 -11.20 19.10 3.75
N ASP A 106 -11.84 17.96 4.08
CA ASP A 106 -12.49 17.77 5.38
C ASP A 106 -11.44 17.59 6.48
N ARG A 107 -11.43 18.55 7.42
CA ARG A 107 -10.48 18.61 8.53
C ARG A 107 -11.05 18.07 9.85
N ALA A 108 -12.28 17.54 9.84
CA ALA A 108 -12.95 17.05 11.05
C ALA A 108 -12.17 15.96 11.80
N PHE A 109 -11.40 15.15 11.06
CA PHE A 109 -10.62 14.03 11.60
C PHE A 109 -9.14 14.35 11.87
N LEU A 110 -8.71 15.62 11.71
CA LEU A 110 -7.32 15.99 11.96
C LEU A 110 -6.81 15.62 13.36
N PRO A 111 -7.56 15.84 14.46
CA PRO A 111 -7.09 15.46 15.79
C PRO A 111 -6.86 13.94 15.94
N ASP A 112 -7.73 13.13 15.34
CA ASP A 112 -7.61 11.67 15.36
C ASP A 112 -6.44 11.18 14.51
N MET A 113 -6.25 11.78 13.33
CA MET A 113 -5.10 11.52 12.47
C MET A 113 -3.79 11.93 13.13
N GLU A 114 -3.75 13.06 13.84
CA GLU A 114 -2.58 13.50 14.60
C GLU A 114 -2.22 12.47 15.67
N ARG A 115 -3.20 12.00 16.45
CA ARG A 115 -2.99 10.94 17.45
C ARG A 115 -2.36 9.69 16.83
N ILE A 116 -2.95 9.17 15.75
CA ILE A 116 -2.47 7.95 15.08
C ILE A 116 -1.08 8.19 14.47
N THR A 117 -0.84 9.35 13.85
CA THR A 117 0.45 9.74 13.29
C THR A 117 1.52 9.77 14.39
N MET A 118 1.23 10.36 15.54
CA MET A 118 2.18 10.44 16.64
C MET A 118 2.41 9.08 17.31
N GLU A 119 1.43 8.18 17.33
CA GLU A 119 1.65 6.79 17.74
C GLU A 119 2.67 6.07 16.84
N ILE A 120 2.65 6.34 15.52
CA ILE A 120 3.64 5.81 14.57
C ILE A 120 5.02 6.41 14.83
N VAL A 121 5.09 7.75 14.98
CA VAL A 121 6.33 8.50 15.24
C VAL A 121 7.01 8.01 16.52
N HIS A 122 6.27 7.94 17.63
CA HIS A 122 6.81 7.46 18.91
C HIS A 122 7.13 5.96 18.89
N GLY A 123 6.54 5.21 17.97
CA GLY A 123 6.81 3.80 17.76
C GLY A 123 8.06 3.50 16.93
N GLN A 124 8.73 4.53 16.38
CA GLN A 124 9.91 4.41 15.53
C GLN A 124 11.18 4.10 16.34
N SER A 125 12.04 3.25 15.78
CA SER A 125 13.37 2.96 16.32
C SER A 125 14.31 4.16 16.23
N ALA A 126 15.40 4.12 17.00
CA ALA A 126 16.43 5.15 16.99
C ALA A 126 17.03 5.42 15.59
N VAL A 127 16.95 4.46 14.68
CA VAL A 127 17.51 4.55 13.32
C VAL A 127 16.46 4.80 12.23
N GLY A 128 15.20 5.08 12.59
CA GLY A 128 14.17 5.43 11.60
C GLY A 128 13.34 4.26 11.09
N SER A 129 13.30 3.15 11.83
CA SER A 129 12.68 1.90 11.38
C SER A 129 11.63 1.35 12.33
N TRP A 130 10.86 0.37 11.88
CA TRP A 130 9.86 -0.33 12.69
C TRP A 130 10.03 -1.84 12.59
N GLY A 131 9.56 -2.56 13.62
CA GLY A 131 9.48 -4.01 13.60
C GLY A 131 8.04 -4.50 13.46
N HIS A 132 7.79 -5.75 13.82
CA HIS A 132 6.41 -6.29 13.92
C HIS A 132 5.52 -5.48 14.87
N ARG A 133 6.15 -4.90 15.90
CA ARG A 133 5.54 -4.07 16.91
C ARG A 133 6.37 -2.79 17.03
N PHE A 134 5.72 -1.72 17.47
CA PHE A 134 6.40 -0.47 17.78
C PHE A 134 7.39 -0.63 18.94
N VAL A 135 8.35 0.29 19.00
CA VAL A 135 9.32 0.39 20.09
C VAL A 135 8.57 0.41 21.43
N PRO A 136 8.91 -0.49 22.38
CA PRO A 136 8.30 -0.48 23.70
C PRO A 136 8.60 0.83 24.43
N SER A 137 7.60 1.37 25.13
CA SER A 137 7.81 2.52 26.01
C SER A 137 8.89 2.23 27.05
N GLY A 138 9.79 3.19 27.26
CA GLY A 138 10.92 3.04 28.18
C GLY A 138 12.08 2.19 27.66
N SER A 139 12.07 1.78 26.38
CA SER A 139 13.26 1.24 25.73
C SER A 139 14.12 2.34 25.12
N ASP A 140 15.43 2.09 24.98
CA ASP A 140 16.39 3.04 24.37
C ASP A 140 16.26 3.11 22.84
N GLY A 141 15.03 3.17 22.31
CA GLY A 141 14.75 3.19 20.87
C GLY A 141 15.02 1.86 20.15
N ARG A 142 15.11 0.75 20.90
CA ARG A 142 15.40 -0.58 20.37
C ARG A 142 14.12 -1.34 20.03
N LEU A 143 14.09 -1.91 18.82
CA LEU A 143 13.00 -2.79 18.41
C LEU A 143 13.00 -4.09 19.23
N GLY A 144 11.82 -4.51 19.67
CA GLY A 144 11.62 -5.80 20.31
C GLY A 144 11.41 -6.95 19.30
N GLY A 145 11.65 -8.19 19.73
CA GLY A 145 11.32 -9.39 18.97
C GLY A 145 12.16 -9.57 17.70
N TYR A 146 11.50 -9.72 16.55
CA TYR A 146 12.10 -10.03 15.24
C TYR A 146 13.00 -8.91 14.67
N GLY A 147 13.01 -7.73 15.28
CA GLY A 147 13.82 -6.59 14.81
C GLY A 147 13.15 -5.83 13.67
N MET A 148 13.98 -5.12 12.88
CA MET A 148 13.55 -4.22 11.80
C MET A 148 12.88 -4.93 10.64
N MET A 149 11.85 -4.30 10.09
CA MET A 149 11.09 -4.77 8.93
C MET A 149 10.75 -3.62 8.00
N ASN A 150 11.33 -3.64 6.79
CA ASN A 150 11.06 -2.63 5.76
C ASN A 150 9.65 -2.77 5.18
N ALA A 151 9.08 -3.98 5.15
CA ALA A 151 7.75 -4.23 4.58
C ALA A 151 6.61 -3.41 5.24
N PRO A 152 6.48 -3.34 6.58
CA PRO A 152 5.58 -2.39 7.22
C PRO A 152 6.18 -0.98 7.39
N GLY A 153 7.51 -0.84 7.48
CA GLY A 153 8.16 0.48 7.66
C GLY A 153 7.98 1.44 6.49
N LEU A 154 7.98 0.92 5.26
CA LEU A 154 7.78 1.71 4.04
C LEU A 154 6.36 2.34 3.98
N PRO A 155 5.25 1.57 4.12
CA PRO A 155 3.90 2.14 4.19
C PRO A 155 3.69 3.12 5.35
N LEU A 156 4.32 2.86 6.50
CA LEU A 156 4.30 3.82 7.62
C LEU A 156 4.96 5.13 7.21
N THR A 157 6.12 5.08 6.57
CA THR A 157 6.82 6.31 6.12
C THR A 157 5.99 7.09 5.10
N VAL A 158 5.38 6.40 4.12
CA VAL A 158 4.47 7.02 3.15
C VAL A 158 3.29 7.70 3.85
N SER A 159 2.66 7.03 4.83
CA SER A 159 1.52 7.63 5.54
C SER A 159 1.92 8.82 6.42
N LEU A 160 3.14 8.83 6.98
CA LEU A 160 3.67 10.00 7.70
C LEU A 160 3.88 11.21 6.78
N ILE A 161 4.44 10.99 5.58
CA ILE A 161 4.63 12.04 4.57
C ILE A 161 3.27 12.65 4.19
N LEU A 162 2.28 11.81 3.90
CA LEU A 162 0.94 12.28 3.53
C LEU A 162 0.20 12.93 4.69
N ALA A 163 0.36 12.45 5.93
CA ALA A 163 -0.22 13.10 7.10
C ALA A 163 0.36 14.50 7.33
N ARG A 164 1.67 14.67 7.09
CA ARG A 164 2.28 16.00 7.06
C ARG A 164 1.62 16.84 5.97
N ASP A 165 1.50 16.36 4.75
CA ASP A 165 0.92 17.16 3.65
C ASP A 165 -0.56 17.51 3.92
N ALA A 166 -1.30 16.60 4.56
CA ALA A 166 -2.69 16.77 5.00
C ALA A 166 -2.88 17.81 6.12
N GLY A 167 -1.79 18.32 6.72
CA GLY A 167 -1.84 19.44 7.64
C GLY A 167 -1.37 19.16 9.06
N ILE A 168 -0.86 17.95 9.37
CA ILE A 168 -0.18 17.71 10.65
C ILE A 168 1.14 18.46 10.66
N ARG A 169 1.37 19.24 11.71
CA ARG A 169 2.56 20.09 11.88
C ARG A 169 3.22 19.76 13.21
N ASN A 170 4.28 18.97 13.17
CA ASN A 170 5.02 18.55 14.36
C ASN A 170 6.49 18.28 13.96
N SER A 171 7.45 18.81 14.72
CA SER A 171 8.88 18.62 14.42
C SER A 171 9.36 17.17 14.58
N GLU A 172 8.75 16.39 15.48
CA GLU A 172 9.07 14.97 15.66
C GLU A 172 8.61 14.15 14.45
N LEU A 173 7.51 14.54 13.80
CA LEU A 173 7.07 13.95 12.53
C LEU A 173 8.11 14.19 11.42
N ASP A 174 8.59 15.44 11.29
CA ASP A 174 9.63 15.78 10.31
C ASP A 174 10.93 15.00 10.55
N GLU A 175 11.32 14.87 11.82
CA GLU A 175 12.50 14.07 12.20
C GLU A 175 12.32 12.59 11.88
N ALA A 176 11.15 12.02 12.18
CA ALA A 176 10.85 10.62 11.90
C ALA A 176 10.90 10.31 10.40
N ILE A 177 10.30 11.18 9.57
CA ILE A 177 10.37 11.08 8.10
C ILE A 177 11.83 11.15 7.66
N ALA A 178 12.61 12.13 8.13
CA ALA A 178 14.00 12.31 7.74
C ALA A 178 14.88 11.09 8.07
N LYS A 179 14.67 10.44 9.23
CA LYS A 179 15.36 9.20 9.61
C LYS A 179 15.04 8.06 8.64
N SER A 180 13.77 7.81 8.36
CA SER A 180 13.35 6.75 7.45
C SER A 180 13.86 6.97 6.02
N LEU A 181 13.77 8.20 5.50
CA LEU A 181 14.29 8.55 4.19
C LEU A 181 15.80 8.30 4.09
N ARG A 182 16.58 8.73 5.10
CA ARG A 182 18.02 8.49 5.14
C ARG A 182 18.36 7.01 5.13
N MET A 183 17.66 6.21 5.94
CA MET A 183 17.85 4.77 6.00
C MET A 183 17.52 4.11 4.65
N LEU A 184 16.36 4.40 4.07
CA LEU A 184 15.89 3.73 2.85
C LEU A 184 16.66 4.20 1.60
N ARG A 185 17.13 5.45 1.58
CA ARG A 185 17.94 5.99 0.47
C ARG A 185 19.27 5.28 0.35
N PHE A 186 19.76 4.62 1.41
CA PHE A 186 20.94 3.76 1.36
C PHE A 186 20.86 2.69 0.26
N TYR A 187 19.67 2.15 -0.03
CA TYR A 187 19.49 1.07 -1.00
C TYR A 187 19.45 1.56 -2.46
N ALA A 188 19.20 2.85 -2.69
CA ALA A 188 19.15 3.43 -4.03
C ALA A 188 20.50 3.24 -4.74
N GLY A 189 20.46 2.70 -5.96
CA GLY A 189 21.65 2.39 -6.75
C GLY A 189 22.42 1.14 -6.32
N LYS A 190 21.96 0.41 -5.28
CA LYS A 190 22.66 -0.79 -4.77
C LYS A 190 21.88 -2.09 -4.92
N GLY A 191 20.55 -2.03 -4.88
CA GLY A 191 19.70 -3.20 -5.01
C GLY A 191 18.29 -2.97 -4.48
N SER A 192 17.50 -4.03 -4.46
CA SER A 192 16.17 -4.05 -3.89
C SER A 192 16.22 -3.85 -2.36
N VAL A 193 15.20 -3.19 -1.81
CA VAL A 193 15.05 -3.06 -0.36
C VAL A 193 14.86 -4.46 0.24
N PRO A 194 15.70 -4.92 1.18
CA PRO A 194 15.56 -6.24 1.80
C PRO A 194 14.39 -6.26 2.80
N TYR A 195 13.96 -7.45 3.23
CA TYR A 195 12.84 -7.57 4.17
C TYR A 195 13.13 -6.95 5.54
N GLY A 196 14.29 -7.24 6.11
CA GLY A 196 14.78 -6.68 7.38
C GLY A 196 16.05 -5.86 7.20
N ASP A 197 16.81 -5.67 8.27
CA ASP A 197 18.09 -4.94 8.26
C ASP A 197 19.22 -5.80 7.70
N HIS A 198 19.35 -5.80 6.38
CA HIS A 198 20.31 -6.60 5.65
C HIS A 198 21.01 -5.79 4.55
N HIS A 199 22.01 -6.41 3.93
CA HIS A 199 22.60 -5.88 2.71
C HIS A 199 21.52 -5.71 1.62
N PRO A 200 21.73 -4.80 0.64
CA PRO A 200 20.82 -4.65 -0.50
C PRO A 200 20.55 -6.00 -1.15
N TRP A 201 19.30 -6.29 -1.46
CA TRP A 201 18.91 -7.53 -2.11
C TRP A 201 19.19 -7.44 -3.61
N ILE A 202 20.00 -8.36 -4.15
CA ILE A 202 20.50 -8.29 -5.53
C ILE A 202 20.07 -9.49 -6.38
N GLN A 203 19.33 -10.43 -5.78
CA GLN A 203 18.90 -11.66 -6.43
C GLN A 203 17.65 -11.46 -7.30
N THR A 204 16.79 -10.51 -6.94
CA THR A 204 15.54 -10.16 -7.64
C THR A 204 15.30 -8.66 -7.59
N HIS A 205 14.36 -8.17 -8.41
CA HIS A 205 14.07 -6.75 -8.56
C HIS A 205 13.05 -6.23 -7.56
N ASP A 206 12.27 -7.08 -6.89
CA ASP A 206 11.36 -6.69 -5.81
C ASP A 206 11.08 -7.91 -4.91
N ASP A 207 10.52 -7.63 -3.73
CA ASP A 207 9.93 -8.62 -2.83
C ASP A 207 8.90 -7.89 -1.95
N ASN A 208 7.70 -8.46 -1.76
CA ASN A 208 6.61 -7.83 -1.01
C ASN A 208 6.25 -6.38 -1.46
N GLY A 209 6.57 -6.01 -2.71
CA GLY A 209 6.25 -4.69 -3.27
C GLY A 209 7.07 -3.53 -2.70
N LYS A 210 8.14 -3.83 -1.95
CA LYS A 210 8.93 -2.82 -1.22
C LYS A 210 9.52 -1.75 -2.15
N ASN A 211 9.96 -2.13 -3.35
CA ASN A 211 10.50 -1.13 -4.27
C ASN A 211 9.41 -0.27 -4.88
N GLY A 212 8.20 -0.80 -5.09
CA GLY A 212 7.05 0.01 -5.49
C GLY A 212 6.70 1.08 -4.45
N ILE A 213 6.68 0.70 -3.17
CA ILE A 213 6.45 1.66 -2.07
C ILE A 213 7.59 2.67 -1.97
N ALA A 214 8.85 2.22 -2.10
CA ALA A 214 10.01 3.10 -2.04
C ALA A 214 10.01 4.12 -3.19
N ALA A 215 9.64 3.70 -4.40
CA ALA A 215 9.49 4.59 -5.54
C ALA A 215 8.46 5.70 -5.26
N LEU A 216 7.29 5.33 -4.73
CA LEU A 216 6.25 6.29 -4.34
C LEU A 216 6.72 7.22 -3.22
N MET A 217 7.34 6.66 -2.17
CA MET A 217 7.84 7.41 -1.03
C MET A 217 8.85 8.49 -1.43
N PHE A 218 9.83 8.15 -2.28
CA PHE A 218 10.81 9.11 -2.77
C PHE A 218 10.22 10.10 -3.79
N HIS A 219 9.22 9.66 -4.56
CA HIS A 219 8.49 10.57 -5.44
C HIS A 219 7.75 11.66 -4.66
N LEU A 220 7.10 11.31 -3.54
CA LEU A 220 6.38 12.27 -2.68
C LEU A 220 7.27 13.34 -2.02
N VAL A 221 8.59 13.14 -1.99
CA VAL A 221 9.54 14.09 -1.40
C VAL A 221 10.51 14.68 -2.44
N ASP A 222 10.12 14.61 -3.72
CA ASP A 222 10.86 15.14 -4.86
C ASP A 222 12.30 14.60 -5.01
N ASP A 223 12.56 13.40 -4.49
CA ASP A 223 13.83 12.70 -4.65
C ASP A 223 13.83 11.89 -5.94
N VAL A 224 14.03 12.60 -7.06
CA VAL A 224 13.95 12.06 -8.41
C VAL A 224 14.93 10.89 -8.64
N GLU A 225 16.13 10.95 -8.05
CA GLU A 225 17.14 9.92 -8.25
C GLU A 225 16.72 8.59 -7.63
N ALA A 226 16.31 8.59 -6.35
CA ALA A 226 15.88 7.36 -5.70
C ALA A 226 14.54 6.88 -6.27
N ALA A 227 13.58 7.78 -6.52
CA ALA A 227 12.31 7.44 -7.14
C ALA A 227 12.51 6.79 -8.51
N SER A 228 13.41 7.32 -9.35
CA SER A 228 13.72 6.73 -10.65
C SER A 228 14.40 5.37 -10.53
N PHE A 229 15.28 5.17 -9.55
CA PHE A 229 15.93 3.87 -9.34
C PHE A 229 14.89 2.80 -8.96
N PHE A 230 14.08 3.06 -7.93
CA PHE A 230 13.13 2.08 -7.44
C PHE A 230 11.96 1.84 -8.41
N SER A 231 11.49 2.86 -9.14
CA SER A 231 10.45 2.65 -10.16
C SER A 231 10.94 1.75 -11.30
N ARG A 232 12.21 1.89 -11.74
CA ARG A 232 12.81 0.97 -12.73
C ARG A 232 12.92 -0.46 -12.20
N MET A 233 13.26 -0.62 -10.91
CA MET A 233 13.21 -1.93 -10.25
C MET A 233 11.80 -2.52 -10.25
N SER A 234 10.78 -1.70 -9.99
CA SER A 234 9.37 -2.14 -10.06
C SER A 234 8.96 -2.57 -11.47
N VAL A 235 9.38 -1.84 -12.52
CA VAL A 235 9.16 -2.20 -13.94
C VAL A 235 9.84 -3.52 -14.30
N ALA A 236 11.06 -3.74 -13.80
CA ALA A 236 11.80 -4.97 -14.06
C ALA A 236 11.28 -6.18 -13.28
N SER A 237 10.49 -5.97 -12.22
CA SER A 237 9.90 -7.06 -11.43
C SER A 237 8.57 -7.53 -12.00
N TYR A 238 8.59 -8.65 -12.71
CA TYR A 238 7.43 -9.33 -13.29
C TYR A 238 7.56 -10.86 -13.16
N GLY A 239 6.51 -11.60 -13.53
CA GLY A 239 6.51 -13.06 -13.50
C GLY A 239 6.63 -13.62 -12.08
N ALA A 240 7.48 -14.64 -11.92
CA ALA A 240 7.62 -15.38 -10.65
C ALA A 240 8.05 -14.48 -9.46
N GLU A 241 8.77 -13.39 -9.71
CA GLU A 241 9.11 -12.44 -8.64
C GLU A 241 7.84 -11.83 -8.00
N ARG A 242 6.81 -11.55 -8.81
CA ARG A 242 5.52 -10.98 -8.36
C ARG A 242 4.58 -12.01 -7.77
N ASP A 243 4.71 -13.27 -8.19
CA ASP A 243 3.92 -14.39 -7.67
C ASP A 243 4.32 -14.81 -6.24
N THR A 244 5.43 -14.29 -5.71
CA THR A 244 5.96 -14.67 -4.39
C THR A 244 5.91 -13.51 -3.37
N GLY A 245 6.25 -13.85 -2.13
CA GLY A 245 6.35 -12.93 -1.01
C GLY A 245 6.40 -13.70 0.31
N HIS A 246 6.92 -13.07 1.37
CA HIS A 246 7.22 -13.70 2.66
C HIS A 246 6.05 -14.53 3.24
N THR A 247 4.80 -14.06 3.08
CA THR A 247 3.58 -14.75 3.54
C THR A 247 2.45 -14.75 2.51
N GLY A 248 2.81 -14.64 1.23
CA GLY A 248 1.90 -14.49 0.09
C GLY A 248 2.21 -13.25 -0.76
N ASN A 249 1.66 -13.17 -1.97
CA ASN A 249 1.95 -12.13 -2.97
C ASN A 249 1.10 -10.86 -2.87
N PHE A 250 0.16 -10.77 -1.92
CA PHE A 250 -0.79 -9.65 -1.82
C PHE A 250 -0.11 -8.27 -1.91
N PHE A 251 0.86 -8.01 -1.03
CA PHE A 251 1.58 -6.73 -1.02
C PHE A 251 2.47 -6.53 -2.25
N ASN A 252 2.95 -7.62 -2.83
CA ASN A 252 3.78 -7.57 -4.02
C ASN A 252 3.00 -7.08 -5.25
N LEU A 253 1.69 -7.34 -5.27
CA LEU A 253 0.78 -6.90 -6.32
C LEU A 253 0.21 -5.52 -6.04
N LEU A 254 -0.24 -5.28 -4.81
CA LEU A 254 -0.77 -3.99 -4.36
C LEU A 254 0.16 -2.83 -4.74
N TRP A 255 1.46 -2.99 -4.49
CA TRP A 255 2.44 -1.94 -4.71
C TRP A 255 3.13 -1.99 -6.07
N ALA A 256 2.80 -2.95 -6.94
CA ALA A 256 3.41 -3.06 -8.26
C ALA A 256 3.07 -1.85 -9.12
N MET A 257 1.78 -1.68 -9.44
CA MET A 257 1.35 -0.65 -10.38
C MET A 257 1.67 0.79 -9.93
N PRO A 258 1.48 1.18 -8.65
CA PRO A 258 1.88 2.50 -8.18
C PRO A 258 3.36 2.82 -8.47
N GLY A 259 4.28 1.86 -8.27
CA GLY A 259 5.70 2.06 -8.55
C GLY A 259 6.03 2.04 -10.05
N VAL A 260 5.42 1.12 -10.81
CA VAL A 260 5.63 0.99 -12.27
C VAL A 260 5.16 2.25 -13.00
N ALA A 261 4.02 2.81 -12.61
CA ALA A 261 3.41 3.97 -13.27
C ALA A 261 4.30 5.21 -13.23
N LEU A 262 5.19 5.35 -12.23
CA LEU A 262 6.16 6.44 -12.13
C LEU A 262 7.20 6.44 -13.27
N SER A 263 7.38 5.31 -13.96
CA SER A 263 8.21 5.22 -15.17
C SER A 263 7.45 5.59 -16.47
N GLY A 264 6.20 6.06 -16.34
CA GLY A 264 5.38 6.53 -17.45
C GLY A 264 4.45 5.46 -18.05
N PRO A 265 3.45 5.87 -18.84
CA PRO A 265 2.37 5.00 -19.30
C PRO A 265 2.83 3.85 -20.19
N HIS A 266 3.90 4.03 -20.97
CA HIS A 266 4.46 2.94 -21.78
C HIS A 266 5.16 1.87 -20.93
N ALA A 267 5.76 2.25 -19.81
CA ALA A 267 6.34 1.28 -18.87
C ALA A 267 5.23 0.44 -18.21
N SER A 268 4.15 1.08 -17.77
CA SER A 268 2.99 0.36 -17.23
C SER A 268 2.32 -0.54 -18.26
N GLY A 269 2.17 -0.08 -19.50
CA GLY A 269 1.59 -0.88 -20.57
C GLY A 269 2.46 -2.08 -20.95
N ALA A 270 3.78 -1.92 -20.97
CA ALA A 270 4.73 -3.02 -21.18
C ALA A 270 4.65 -4.04 -20.03
N TRP A 271 4.59 -3.58 -18.78
CA TRP A 271 4.43 -4.45 -17.63
C TRP A 271 3.08 -5.21 -17.63
N MET A 272 1.98 -4.52 -17.97
CA MET A 272 0.65 -5.12 -18.14
C MET A 272 0.58 -6.12 -19.29
N LYS A 273 1.43 -5.98 -20.32
CA LYS A 273 1.55 -6.98 -21.38
C LYS A 273 2.12 -8.30 -20.84
N GLU A 274 3.13 -8.23 -19.96
CA GLU A 274 3.76 -9.41 -19.37
C GLU A 274 2.93 -10.04 -18.25
N TYR A 275 2.24 -9.22 -17.45
CA TYR A 275 1.61 -9.68 -16.20
C TYR A 275 0.09 -9.49 -16.13
N GLY A 276 -0.53 -8.87 -17.15
CA GLY A 276 -1.97 -8.61 -17.19
C GLY A 276 -2.86 -9.86 -17.10
N TRP A 277 -2.32 -11.03 -17.45
CA TRP A 277 -3.01 -12.32 -17.33
C TRP A 277 -3.36 -12.64 -15.87
N TYR A 278 -2.54 -12.23 -14.90
CA TYR A 278 -2.80 -12.45 -13.48
C TYR A 278 -4.11 -11.78 -13.07
N TYR A 279 -4.28 -10.51 -13.42
CA TYR A 279 -5.48 -9.75 -13.11
C TYR A 279 -6.72 -10.32 -13.81
N ASP A 280 -6.58 -10.86 -15.01
CA ASP A 280 -7.69 -11.53 -15.70
C ASP A 280 -8.13 -12.82 -14.99
N LEU A 281 -7.20 -13.58 -14.39
CA LEU A 281 -7.52 -14.78 -13.60
C LEU A 281 -8.07 -14.43 -12.21
N ALA A 282 -7.58 -13.36 -11.59
CA ALA A 282 -8.03 -12.90 -10.28
C ALA A 282 -9.44 -12.30 -10.30
N ARG A 283 -9.85 -11.73 -11.44
CA ARG A 283 -11.13 -11.05 -11.59
C ARG A 283 -12.30 -12.03 -11.64
N ARG A 284 -13.32 -11.76 -10.83
CA ARG A 284 -14.59 -12.49 -10.81
C ARG A 284 -15.63 -11.85 -11.72
N TRP A 285 -16.66 -12.62 -12.04
CA TRP A 285 -17.77 -12.19 -12.90
C TRP A 285 -18.60 -11.03 -12.30
N ASP A 286 -18.54 -10.83 -10.98
CA ASP A 286 -19.27 -9.80 -10.24
C ASP A 286 -18.46 -8.51 -10.02
N GLY A 287 -17.29 -8.39 -10.65
CA GLY A 287 -16.38 -7.25 -10.54
C GLY A 287 -15.42 -7.30 -9.36
N SER A 288 -15.55 -8.27 -8.46
CA SER A 288 -14.61 -8.45 -7.34
C SER A 288 -13.31 -9.14 -7.78
N PHE A 289 -12.24 -9.01 -6.99
CA PHE A 289 -10.97 -9.71 -7.21
C PHE A 289 -10.63 -10.64 -6.07
N LEU A 290 -10.12 -11.82 -6.41
CA LEU A 290 -9.58 -12.79 -5.46
C LEU A 290 -8.07 -12.69 -5.39
N HIS A 291 -7.56 -12.69 -4.16
CA HIS A 291 -6.16 -13.01 -3.89
C HIS A 291 -5.85 -14.43 -4.39
N GLN A 292 -4.96 -14.57 -5.38
CA GLN A 292 -4.59 -15.89 -5.94
C GLN A 292 -3.61 -16.66 -5.05
N GLY A 293 -2.85 -15.94 -4.21
CA GLY A 293 -1.77 -16.54 -3.42
C GLY A 293 -0.52 -16.86 -4.21
N ALA A 294 0.46 -17.44 -3.52
CA ALA A 294 1.69 -17.91 -4.14
C ALA A 294 1.45 -19.23 -4.91
N PRO A 295 2.21 -19.51 -6.00
CA PRO A 295 2.08 -20.74 -6.77
C PRO A 295 2.40 -22.01 -5.97
N GLU A 296 3.20 -21.88 -4.91
CA GLU A 296 3.59 -22.99 -4.05
C GLU A 296 2.57 -23.20 -2.93
N ALA A 297 2.35 -24.47 -2.56
CA ALA A 297 1.50 -24.86 -1.44
C ALA A 297 2.16 -24.51 -0.09
N LYS A 298 2.18 -23.22 0.24
CA LYS A 298 2.68 -22.66 1.49
C LYS A 298 1.55 -21.99 2.28
N PRO A 299 1.67 -21.86 3.61
CA PRO A 299 0.72 -21.08 4.39
C PRO A 299 0.61 -19.65 3.86
N ASP A 300 -0.60 -19.28 3.42
CA ASP A 300 -0.91 -17.95 2.91
C ASP A 300 -1.70 -17.16 3.95
N LYS A 301 -1.10 -16.09 4.47
CA LYS A 301 -1.73 -15.26 5.53
C LYS A 301 -2.82 -14.34 4.98
N TYR A 302 -2.90 -14.17 3.68
CA TYR A 302 -3.85 -13.28 3.01
C TYR A 302 -5.01 -14.05 2.37
N GLY A 303 -5.07 -15.37 2.57
CA GLY A 303 -6.19 -16.21 2.15
C GLY A 303 -7.53 -15.66 2.65
N GLY A 304 -8.47 -15.46 1.73
CA GLY A 304 -9.81 -14.96 2.02
C GLY A 304 -9.93 -13.43 2.21
N TRP A 305 -8.84 -12.68 2.02
CA TRP A 305 -8.91 -11.22 1.98
C TRP A 305 -9.67 -10.74 0.74
N ASP A 306 -10.45 -9.68 0.90
CA ASP A 306 -11.01 -8.96 -0.25
C ASP A 306 -9.89 -8.11 -0.87
N ALA A 307 -9.45 -8.51 -2.06
CA ALA A 307 -8.37 -7.86 -2.80
C ALA A 307 -8.89 -6.89 -3.86
N THR A 308 -10.19 -6.58 -3.86
CA THR A 308 -10.82 -5.76 -4.92
C THR A 308 -10.31 -4.31 -4.94
N GLY A 309 -9.98 -3.74 -3.78
CA GLY A 309 -9.42 -2.39 -3.69
C GLY A 309 -7.89 -2.32 -3.70
N ALA A 310 -7.22 -3.47 -3.87
CA ALA A 310 -5.76 -3.57 -3.91
C ALA A 310 -5.23 -3.56 -5.36
#